data_AF-A0A962VB17-F1
#
_entry.id   AF-A0A962VB17-F1
#
_cell.length_a   1.000
_cell.length_b   1.000
_cell.length_c   1.000
_cell.angle_alpha   90.00
_cell.angle_beta   90.00
_cell.angle_gamma   90.00
#
_symmetry.space_group_name_H-M   'P 1'
#
loop_
_entity.id
_entity.type
_entity.pdbx_description
1 polymer ?
#
loop_
_entity_poly.entity_id
_entity_poly.type
_entity_poly.pdbx_seq_one_letter_code
_entity_poly.pdbx_strand_id
1 'polypeptide(L)'
;SYYEEVLIVRVHPQILLSQKLPAENFNLNDIWQERYESILHFEKHLHRNGTRILKFFLHLSKEEQRKRFLARIEKPEKNWKFSRADIKEREYWDQYMQAYEACLSATSTKDAPWYIVPADDKKNARLIISQIILDMFESLDLHYPVVDDQRKAELLTIREQLIAQESESSS
;
A
#
# COMPACT_ATOMS: atom_id res chain seq x y z
N SER A 1 -1.47 6.58 -1.69
CA SER A 1 -1.28 6.54 -0.21
C SER A 1 -0.88 7.93 0.26
N TYR A 2 -0.45 8.16 1.51
CA TYR A 2 0.06 9.47 1.94
C TYR A 2 1.31 9.93 1.16
N TYR A 3 1.97 9.03 0.43
CA TYR A 3 3.06 9.35 -0.47
C TYR A 3 2.66 10.21 -1.68
N GLU A 4 1.38 10.33 -2.03
CA GLU A 4 0.95 11.26 -3.09
C GLU A 4 1.32 12.72 -2.77
N GLU A 5 1.38 13.08 -1.49
CA GLU A 5 1.80 14.39 -1.00
C GLU A 5 3.28 14.71 -1.29
N VAL A 6 4.08 13.72 -1.70
CA VAL A 6 5.48 13.92 -2.09
C VAL A 6 5.78 13.41 -3.51
N LEU A 7 4.73 13.00 -4.24
CA LEU A 7 4.79 12.53 -5.62
C LEU A 7 4.03 13.50 -6.54
N ILE A 8 2.73 13.29 -6.74
CA ILE A 8 1.92 14.14 -7.63
C ILE A 8 1.96 15.62 -7.20
N VAL A 9 1.91 15.91 -5.90
CA VAL A 9 1.98 17.29 -5.39
C VAL A 9 3.33 17.95 -5.67
N ARG A 10 4.41 17.16 -5.76
CA ARG A 10 5.76 17.63 -6.09
C ARG A 10 5.93 17.87 -7.58
N VAL A 11 5.32 17.04 -8.42
CA VAL A 11 5.31 17.22 -9.89
C VAL A 11 4.38 18.39 -10.30
N HIS A 12 3.32 18.61 -9.52
CA HIS A 12 2.29 19.62 -9.78
C HIS A 12 2.14 20.59 -8.58
N PRO A 13 3.06 21.57 -8.42
CA PRO A 13 3.07 22.49 -7.27
C PRO A 13 1.79 23.32 -7.10
N GLN A 14 0.99 23.49 -8.16
CA GLN A 14 -0.34 24.12 -8.08
C GLN A 14 -1.26 23.40 -7.10
N ILE A 15 -1.12 22.08 -6.94
CA ILE A 15 -1.87 21.29 -5.96
C ILE A 15 -1.50 21.77 -4.56
N LEU A 16 -0.20 21.90 -4.26
CA LEU A 16 0.28 22.41 -2.98
C LEU A 16 -0.29 23.80 -2.66
N LEU A 17 -0.25 24.71 -3.63
CA LEU A 17 -0.77 26.08 -3.47
C LEU A 17 -2.29 26.09 -3.17
N SER A 18 -3.03 25.11 -3.69
CA SER A 18 -4.47 24.99 -3.46
C SER A 18 -4.84 24.37 -2.10
N GLN A 19 -3.89 23.78 -1.37
CA GLN A 19 -4.14 23.16 -0.06
C GLN A 19 -4.36 24.19 1.07
N LYS A 20 -4.11 25.49 0.82
CA LYS A 20 -4.32 26.59 1.78
C LYS A 20 -3.65 26.35 3.13
N LEU A 21 -2.41 25.86 3.11
CA LEU A 21 -1.62 25.66 4.32
C LEU A 21 -1.33 27.01 5.01
N PRO A 22 -1.31 27.07 6.36
CA PRO A 22 -0.95 28.28 7.09
C PRO A 22 0.43 28.80 6.69
N ALA A 23 0.54 30.11 6.42
CA ALA A 23 1.77 30.73 5.90
C ALA A 23 2.98 30.61 6.84
N GLU A 24 2.74 30.49 8.15
CA GLU A 24 3.78 30.36 9.18
C GLU A 24 4.57 29.04 9.06
N ASN A 25 3.99 28.02 8.40
CA ASN A 25 4.57 26.69 8.25
C ASN A 25 4.99 26.39 6.80
N PHE A 26 5.21 27.43 5.98
CA PHE A 26 5.32 27.25 4.53
C PHE A 26 6.61 27.83 3.96
N ASN A 27 7.68 27.02 3.96
CA ASN A 27 8.86 27.26 3.11
C ASN A 27 8.88 26.24 1.96
N LEU A 28 8.67 26.73 0.73
CA LEU A 28 8.67 25.89 -0.48
C LEU A 28 9.99 25.13 -0.71
N ASN A 29 11.10 25.64 -0.18
CA ASN A 29 12.41 24.99 -0.34
C ASN A 29 12.55 23.76 0.56
N ASP A 30 11.94 23.78 1.74
CA ASP A 30 12.14 22.76 2.78
C ASP A 30 10.98 21.77 2.88
N ILE A 31 9.81 22.11 2.32
CA ILE A 31 8.56 21.38 2.49
C ILE A 31 8.65 19.88 2.16
N TRP A 32 9.47 19.49 1.18
CA TRP A 32 9.61 18.08 0.82
C TRP A 32 10.31 17.28 1.91
N GLN A 33 11.36 17.86 2.52
CA GLN A 33 12.07 17.21 3.62
C GLN A 33 11.19 17.13 4.87
N GLU A 34 10.47 18.21 5.19
CA GLU A 34 9.50 18.22 6.30
C GLU A 34 8.38 17.20 6.11
N ARG A 35 7.90 17.00 4.88
CA ARG A 35 6.92 15.95 4.54
C ARG A 35 7.51 14.56 4.70
N TYR A 36 8.76 14.33 4.27
CA TYR A 36 9.43 13.05 4.51
C TYR A 36 9.61 12.76 6.00
N GLU A 37 10.01 13.75 6.79
CA GLU A 37 10.11 13.63 8.25
C GLU A 37 8.75 13.31 8.88
N SER A 38 7.70 14.02 8.47
CA SER A 38 6.34 13.76 8.93
C SER A 38 5.87 12.33 8.60
N ILE A 39 6.17 11.85 7.40
CA ILE A 39 5.89 10.46 6.99
C ILE A 39 6.65 9.47 7.87
N LEU A 40 7.95 9.69 8.08
CA LEU A 40 8.79 8.83 8.93
C LEU A 40 8.27 8.79 10.37
N HIS A 41 7.87 9.93 10.93
CA HIS A 41 7.28 10.01 12.26
C HIS A 41 5.97 9.23 12.36
N PHE A 42 5.11 9.35 11.36
CA PHE A 42 3.86 8.61 11.30
C PHE A 42 4.09 7.09 11.23
N GLU A 43 4.96 6.64 10.34
CA GLU A 43 5.29 5.21 10.21
C GLU A 43 5.95 4.65 11.47
N LYS A 44 6.84 5.42 12.10
CA LYS A 44 7.49 5.05 13.37
C LYS A 44 6.48 4.93 14.51
N HIS A 45 5.50 5.85 14.57
CA HIS A 45 4.41 5.75 15.53
C HIS A 45 3.60 4.47 15.32
N LEU A 46 3.20 4.16 14.09
CA LEU A 46 2.47 2.93 13.77
C LEU A 46 3.27 1.67 14.12
N HIS A 47 4.57 1.64 13.79
CA HIS A 47 5.44 0.51 14.08
C HIS A 47 5.55 0.22 15.59
N ARG A 48 5.71 1.27 16.40
CA ARG A 48 5.74 1.17 17.87
C ARG A 48 4.44 0.61 18.45
N ASN A 49 3.32 0.78 17.76
CA ASN A 49 2.01 0.28 18.16
C ASN A 49 1.64 -1.04 17.47
N GLY A 50 2.64 -1.81 16.99
CA GLY A 50 2.43 -3.16 16.47
C GLY A 50 2.07 -3.26 15.00
N THR A 51 1.99 -2.15 14.26
CA THR A 51 1.71 -2.19 12.83
C THR A 51 2.99 -2.46 12.03
N ARG A 52 3.03 -3.54 11.24
CA ARG A 52 4.12 -3.76 10.27
C ARG A 52 3.78 -3.12 8.93
N ILE A 53 4.72 -2.36 8.39
CA ILE A 53 4.53 -1.57 7.17
C ILE A 53 5.43 -2.13 6.09
N LEU A 54 4.82 -2.53 4.97
CA LEU A 54 5.51 -2.92 3.74
C LEU A 54 5.08 -1.97 2.63
N LYS A 55 6.04 -1.40 1.91
CA LYS A 55 5.77 -0.42 0.84
C LYS A 55 6.33 -0.93 -0.47
N PHE A 56 5.50 -0.91 -1.52
CA PHE A 56 5.86 -1.47 -2.81
C PHE A 56 5.79 -0.40 -3.89
N PHE A 57 6.92 -0.13 -4.53
CA PHE A 57 6.97 0.67 -5.75
C PHE A 57 6.98 -0.27 -6.94
N LEU A 58 5.88 -0.29 -7.69
CA LEU A 58 5.74 -1.06 -8.93
C LEU A 58 6.46 -0.33 -10.07
N HIS A 59 7.73 -0.67 -10.27
CA HIS A 59 8.57 -0.06 -11.28
C HIS A 59 8.24 -0.62 -12.67
N LEU A 60 7.35 0.07 -13.38
CA LEU A 60 6.97 -0.22 -14.75
C LEU A 60 7.86 0.57 -15.70
N SER A 61 8.40 -0.05 -16.75
CA SER A 61 9.17 0.68 -17.74
C SER A 61 8.29 1.62 -18.57
N LYS A 62 8.88 2.72 -19.05
CA LYS A 62 8.20 3.67 -19.94
C LYS A 62 7.68 2.98 -21.20
N GLU A 63 8.39 1.98 -21.71
CA GLU A 63 7.98 1.22 -22.89
C GLU A 63 6.84 0.26 -22.59
N GLU A 64 6.88 -0.51 -21.50
CA GLU A 64 5.77 -1.39 -21.15
C GLU A 64 4.50 -0.59 -20.81
N GLN A 65 4.63 0.59 -20.18
CA GLN A 65 3.49 1.49 -20.00
C GLN A 65 2.88 1.90 -21.36
N ARG A 66 3.70 2.20 -22.38
CA ARG A 66 3.23 2.52 -23.74
C ARG A 66 2.42 1.37 -24.34
N LYS A 67 2.98 0.16 -24.29
CA LYS A 67 2.32 -1.07 -24.79
C LYS A 67 0.97 -1.30 -24.11
N ARG A 68 0.92 -1.11 -22.78
CA ARG A 68 -0.33 -1.26 -22.00
C ARG A 68 -1.37 -0.20 -22.34
N PHE A 69 -0.97 1.03 -22.65
CA PHE A 69 -1.89 2.07 -23.11
C PHE A 69 -2.48 1.74 -24.48
N LEU A 70 -1.64 1.35 -25.45
CA LEU A 70 -2.11 0.91 -26.77
C LEU A 70 -3.10 -0.26 -26.66
N ALA A 71 -2.74 -1.30 -25.91
CA ALA A 71 -3.62 -2.45 -25.69
C ALA A 71 -4.94 -2.11 -24.96
N ARG A 72 -5.01 -1.00 -24.21
CA ARG A 72 -6.26 -0.53 -23.60
C ARG A 72 -7.16 0.16 -24.62
N ILE A 73 -6.58 0.93 -25.54
CA ILE A 73 -7.30 1.65 -26.61
C ILE A 73 -7.87 0.66 -27.64
N GLU A 74 -7.12 -0.40 -27.95
CA GLU A 74 -7.52 -1.43 -28.91
C GLU A 74 -8.62 -2.37 -28.39
N LYS A 75 -8.94 -2.32 -27.09
CA LYS A 75 -9.91 -3.20 -26.44
C LYS A 75 -11.14 -2.41 -25.99
N PRO A 76 -12.26 -2.44 -26.73
CA PRO A 76 -13.44 -1.63 -26.44
C PRO A 76 -13.93 -1.73 -24.98
N GLU A 77 -13.86 -2.91 -24.38
CA GLU A 77 -14.25 -3.18 -23.00
C GLU A 77 -13.31 -2.57 -21.93
N LYS A 78 -12.16 -2.03 -22.35
CA LYS A 78 -11.18 -1.34 -21.49
C LYS A 78 -11.14 0.16 -21.73
N ASN A 79 -11.73 0.67 -22.81
CA ASN A 79 -11.68 2.09 -23.19
C ASN A 79 -12.19 3.03 -22.09
N TRP A 80 -13.22 2.61 -21.34
CA TRP A 80 -13.76 3.40 -20.23
C TRP A 80 -12.74 3.71 -19.12
N LYS A 81 -11.65 2.92 -19.03
CA LYS A 81 -10.57 3.12 -18.05
C LYS A 81 -9.42 4.00 -18.54
N PHE A 82 -9.45 4.42 -19.80
CA PHE A 82 -8.36 5.20 -20.39
C PHE A 82 -8.75 6.67 -20.42
N SER A 83 -7.92 7.53 -19.82
CA SER A 83 -8.17 8.96 -19.75
C SER A 83 -7.10 9.74 -20.51
N ARG A 84 -7.46 10.94 -20.98
CA ARG A 84 -6.47 11.86 -21.56
C ARG A 84 -5.45 12.35 -20.51
N ALA A 85 -5.81 12.34 -19.23
CA ALA A 85 -4.91 12.68 -18.15
C ALA A 85 -3.72 11.70 -18.07
N ASP A 86 -3.94 10.40 -18.32
CA ASP A 86 -2.87 9.39 -18.32
C ASP A 86 -1.74 9.70 -19.30
N ILE A 87 -2.06 10.29 -20.46
CA ILE A 87 -1.06 10.72 -21.44
C ILE A 87 -0.36 12.00 -21.00
N LYS A 88 -1.08 12.95 -20.40
CA LYS A 88 -0.47 14.16 -19.85
C LYS A 88 0.52 13.83 -18.73
N GLU A 89 0.15 12.96 -17.80
CA GLU A 89 1.06 12.55 -16.71
C GLU A 89 2.31 11.84 -17.24
N ARG A 90 2.20 11.13 -18.37
CA ARG A 90 3.35 10.50 -19.03
C ARG A 90 4.37 11.52 -19.56
N GLU A 91 3.96 12.75 -19.87
CA GLU A 91 4.89 13.84 -20.24
C GLU A 91 5.81 14.23 -19.08
N TYR A 92 5.34 14.06 -17.83
CA TYR A 92 6.10 14.35 -16.61
C TYR A 92 6.92 13.16 -16.11
N TRP A 93 7.16 12.13 -16.95
CA TRP A 93 7.84 10.89 -16.55
C TRP A 93 9.12 11.13 -15.74
N ASP A 94 10.01 11.98 -16.24
CA ASP A 94 11.32 12.21 -15.63
C ASP A 94 11.18 12.92 -14.27
N GLN A 95 10.20 13.81 -14.13
CA GLN A 95 9.89 14.48 -12.87
C GLN A 95 9.31 13.50 -11.84
N TYR A 96 8.43 12.59 -12.27
CA TYR A 96 7.94 11.52 -11.41
C TYR A 96 9.08 10.61 -10.96
N MET A 97 10.00 10.21 -11.85
CA MET A 97 11.14 9.37 -11.47
C MET A 97 12.02 10.06 -10.43
N GLN A 98 12.33 11.35 -10.61
CA GLN A 98 13.06 12.14 -9.60
C GLN A 98 12.31 12.23 -8.25
N ALA A 99 10.99 12.43 -8.30
CA ALA A 99 10.17 12.47 -7.09
C ALA A 99 10.14 11.11 -6.36
N TYR A 100 10.02 10.01 -7.11
CA TYR A 100 10.12 8.65 -6.58
C TYR A 100 11.50 8.38 -5.98
N GLU A 101 12.60 8.66 -6.70
CA GLU A 101 13.96 8.45 -6.21
C GLU A 101 14.21 9.18 -4.88
N ALA A 102 13.81 10.46 -4.79
CA ALA A 102 13.93 11.23 -3.55
C ALA A 102 13.05 10.65 -2.43
N CYS A 103 11.81 10.30 -2.73
CA CYS A 103 10.87 9.71 -1.77
C CYS A 103 11.38 8.38 -1.20
N LEU A 104 11.78 7.45 -2.08
CA LEU A 104 12.26 6.13 -1.70
C LEU A 104 13.54 6.24 -0.87
N SER A 105 14.46 7.11 -1.27
CA SER A 105 15.73 7.33 -0.56
C SER A 105 15.51 7.93 0.83
N ALA A 106 14.56 8.86 0.97
CA ALA A 106 14.30 9.54 2.23
C ALA A 106 13.45 8.72 3.21
N THR A 107 12.60 7.80 2.72
CA THR A 107 11.56 7.15 3.53
C THR A 107 11.70 5.64 3.66
N SER A 108 12.68 5.00 3.02
CA SER A 108 12.94 3.58 3.23
C SER A 108 13.73 3.37 4.52
N THR A 109 13.13 2.71 5.50
CA THR A 109 13.77 2.40 6.79
C THR A 109 13.73 0.90 7.08
N LYS A 110 14.47 0.45 8.09
CA LYS A 110 14.41 -0.94 8.54
C LYS A 110 13.00 -1.34 9.02
N ASP A 111 12.30 -0.41 9.67
CA ASP A 111 10.99 -0.66 10.31
C ASP A 111 9.81 -0.52 9.35
N ALA A 112 10.01 0.23 8.26
CA ALA A 112 9.07 0.44 7.16
C ALA A 112 9.85 0.49 5.83
N PRO A 113 10.23 -0.67 5.26
CA PRO A 113 11.03 -0.73 4.05
C PRO A 113 10.22 -0.47 2.78
N TRP A 114 10.89 0.11 1.78
CA TRP A 114 10.43 0.12 0.39
C TRP A 114 11.04 -1.04 -0.40
N TYR A 115 10.19 -1.68 -1.20
CA TYR A 115 10.57 -2.69 -2.19
C TYR A 115 10.30 -2.15 -3.59
N ILE A 116 11.34 -2.09 -4.41
CA ILE A 116 11.24 -1.74 -5.82
C ILE A 116 10.99 -3.03 -6.60
N VAL A 117 9.75 -3.20 -7.09
CA VAL A 117 9.30 -4.43 -7.74
C VAL A 117 9.19 -4.20 -9.25
N PRO A 118 9.96 -4.93 -10.08
CA PRO A 118 9.81 -4.87 -11.54
C PRO A 118 8.38 -5.25 -11.94
N ALA A 119 7.68 -4.32 -12.59
CA ALA A 119 6.23 -4.44 -12.84
C ALA A 119 5.87 -4.73 -14.31
N ASP A 120 6.87 -4.95 -15.16
CA ASP A 120 6.67 -5.22 -16.60
C ASP A 120 5.95 -6.55 -16.83
N ASP A 121 6.35 -7.60 -16.12
CA ASP A 121 5.59 -8.85 -16.02
C ASP A 121 4.71 -8.85 -14.76
N LYS A 122 3.39 -8.84 -14.98
CA LYS A 122 2.39 -8.85 -13.90
C LYS A 122 2.45 -10.11 -13.03
N LYS A 123 2.78 -11.27 -13.60
CA LYS A 123 2.82 -12.54 -12.85
C LYS A 123 4.01 -12.54 -11.90
N ASN A 124 5.19 -12.16 -12.40
CA ASN A 124 6.39 -12.06 -11.58
C ASN A 124 6.26 -10.98 -10.51
N ALA A 125 5.73 -9.80 -10.85
CA ALA A 125 5.48 -8.74 -9.86
C ALA A 125 4.59 -9.22 -8.70
N ARG A 126 3.51 -9.96 -9.01
CA ARG A 126 2.63 -10.55 -8.00
C ARG A 126 3.34 -11.59 -7.16
N LEU A 127 4.13 -12.47 -7.78
CA LEU A 127 4.89 -13.50 -7.07
C LEU A 127 5.86 -12.87 -6.07
N ILE A 128 6.62 -11.85 -6.49
CA ILE A 128 7.57 -11.13 -5.64
C ILE A 128 6.85 -10.48 -4.45
N ILE A 129 5.75 -9.76 -4.70
CA ILE A 129 4.98 -9.12 -3.62
C ILE A 129 4.43 -10.16 -2.65
N SER A 130 3.83 -11.24 -3.16
CA SER A 130 3.28 -12.32 -2.33
C SER A 130 4.35 -12.94 -1.44
N GLN A 131 5.55 -13.20 -1.97
CA GLN A 131 6.66 -13.76 -1.19
C GLN A 131 7.08 -12.80 -0.08
N ILE A 132 7.27 -11.51 -0.37
CA ILE A 132 7.68 -10.51 0.63
C ILE A 132 6.64 -10.40 1.76
N ILE A 133 5.36 -10.45 1.43
CA ILE A 133 4.28 -10.44 2.44
C ILE A 133 4.31 -11.72 3.28
N LEU A 134 4.52 -12.88 2.64
CA LEU A 134 4.62 -14.16 3.33
C LEU A 134 5.80 -14.16 4.31
N ASP A 135 6.99 -13.72 3.87
CA ASP A 135 8.19 -13.62 4.71
C ASP A 135 7.95 -12.74 5.95
N MET A 136 7.21 -11.63 5.78
CA MET A 136 6.81 -10.77 6.89
C MET A 136 5.87 -11.50 7.86
N PHE A 137 4.86 -12.23 7.37
CA PHE A 137 3.97 -13.00 8.24
C PHE A 137 4.69 -14.13 8.98
N GLU A 138 5.61 -14.83 8.31
CA GLU A 138 6.45 -15.85 8.93
C GLU A 138 7.32 -15.26 10.04
N SER A 139 7.85 -14.04 9.85
CA SER A 139 8.63 -13.35 10.87
C SER A 139 7.83 -12.94 12.13
N LEU A 140 6.50 -12.92 12.05
CA LEU A 140 5.61 -12.54 13.15
C LEU A 140 5.23 -13.71 14.06
N ASP A 141 5.65 -14.93 13.73
CA ASP A 141 5.40 -16.13 14.54
C ASP A 141 3.90 -16.34 14.87
N LEU A 142 3.05 -16.15 13.85
CA LEU A 142 1.60 -16.18 14.01
C LEU A 142 1.10 -17.62 14.18
N HIS A 143 0.33 -17.85 15.26
CA HIS A 143 -0.26 -19.14 15.58
C HIS A 143 -1.75 -19.02 15.89
N TYR A 144 -2.51 -20.06 15.57
CA TYR A 144 -3.86 -20.18 16.08
C TYR A 144 -3.82 -20.33 17.61
N PRO A 145 -4.78 -19.73 18.35
CA PRO A 145 -4.88 -19.92 19.79
C PRO A 145 -5.02 -21.41 20.13
N VAL A 146 -4.21 -21.88 21.08
CA VAL A 146 -4.30 -23.25 21.57
C VAL A 146 -5.50 -23.35 22.51
N VAL A 147 -6.37 -24.33 22.26
CA VAL A 147 -7.50 -24.65 23.12
C VAL A 147 -7.03 -25.66 24.17
N ASP A 148 -7.06 -25.28 25.45
CA ASP A 148 -6.74 -26.18 26.54
C ASP A 148 -7.86 -27.22 26.78
N ASP A 149 -7.57 -28.24 27.59
CA ASP A 149 -8.51 -29.34 27.81
C ASP A 149 -9.78 -28.90 28.56
N GLN A 150 -9.68 -27.86 29.39
CA GLN A 150 -10.83 -27.25 30.07
C GLN A 150 -11.80 -26.63 29.04
N ARG A 151 -11.27 -25.83 28.11
CA ARG A 151 -12.05 -25.20 27.05
C ARG A 151 -12.61 -26.23 26.07
N LYS A 152 -11.88 -27.31 25.77
CA LYS A 152 -12.42 -28.42 24.97
C LYS A 152 -13.63 -29.08 25.66
N ALA A 153 -13.53 -29.34 26.96
CA ALA A 153 -14.64 -29.91 27.73
C ALA A 153 -15.86 -28.96 27.73
N GLU A 154 -15.64 -27.66 27.93
CA GLU A 154 -16.69 -26.65 27.85
C GLU A 154 -17.38 -26.64 26.48
N LEU A 155 -16.61 -26.69 25.39
CA LEU A 155 -17.17 -26.74 24.02
C LEU A 155 -18.01 -27.99 23.78
N LEU A 156 -17.65 -29.14 24.35
CA LEU A 156 -18.46 -30.36 24.28
C LEU A 156 -19.79 -30.18 25.02
N THR A 157 -19.77 -29.61 26.23
CA THR A 157 -20.98 -29.31 27.00
C THR A 157 -21.90 -28.33 26.26
N ILE A 158 -21.35 -27.26 25.68
CA ILE A 158 -22.12 -26.30 24.87
C ILE A 158 -22.76 -27.00 23.67
N ARG A 159 -22.01 -27.88 22.99
CA ARG A 159 -22.53 -28.64 21.85
C ARG A 159 -23.72 -29.51 22.24
N GLU A 160 -23.64 -30.21 23.37
CA GLU A 160 -24.73 -31.06 23.87
C GLU A 160 -25.98 -30.23 24.19
N GLN A 161 -25.82 -29.06 24.82
CA GLN A 161 -26.92 -28.15 25.12
C GLN A 161 -27.64 -27.65 23.86
N LEU A 162 -26.89 -27.29 22.81
CA LEU A 162 -27.47 -26.80 21.55
C LEU A 162 -28.26 -27.89 20.81
N ILE A 163 -27.78 -29.14 20.82
CA ILE A 163 -28.49 -30.27 20.22
C ILE A 163 -29.80 -30.55 20.96
N ALA A 164 -29.80 -30.44 22.29
CA ALA A 164 -30.99 -30.63 23.11
C ALA A 164 -32.07 -29.55 22.84
N GLN A 165 -31.67 -28.29 22.62
CA GLN A 165 -32.60 -27.21 22.28
C GLN A 165 -33.30 -27.42 20.93
N GLU A 166 -32.58 -27.94 19.94
CA GLU A 166 -33.13 -28.20 18.60
C GLU A 166 -34.22 -29.28 18.63
N SER A 167 -34.06 -30.27 19.51
CA SER A 167 -35.01 -31.38 19.70
C SER A 167 -36.26 -30.96 20.50
N GLU A 168 -36.14 -30.01 21.43
CA GLU A 168 -37.28 -29.41 22.13
C GLU A 168 -38.08 -28.43 21.26
N SER A 169 -37.44 -27.74 20.30
CA SER A 169 -38.11 -26.80 19.39
C SER A 169 -38.86 -27.43 18.21
N SER A 170 -38.62 -28.72 17.96
CA SER A 170 -39.23 -29.51 16.87
C SER A 170 -40.38 -30.42 17.34
N SER A 171 -40.76 -30.33 18.63
CA SER A 171 -41.83 -31.09 19.29
C SER A 171 -42.95 -30.16 19.73
#